data_AF-K0YXE6-F1
#
_entry.id   AF-K0YXE6-F1
#
_cell.length_a   1.000
_cell.length_b   1.000
_cell.length_c   1.000
_cell.angle_alpha   90.00
_cell.angle_beta   90.00
_cell.angle_gamma   90.00
#
_symmetry.space_group_name_H-M   'P 1'
#
loop_
_entity.id
_entity.type
_entity.pdbx_description
1 polymer ?
#
loop_
_entity_poly.entity_id
_entity_poly.type
_entity_poly.pdbx_seq_one_letter_code
_entity_poly.pdbx_strand_id
1 'polypeptide(L)' 'MRAMSEMDKATVWAVFQNMRLFCLLEYLRDLDQALVRSRSDEQIRQYLHELLDADPAIVLDYQ' A
#
# COMPACT_ATOMS: atom_id res chain seq x y z
N MET A 1 -18.91 11.46 14.17
CA MET A 1 -17.73 11.07 13.38
C MET A 1 -17.93 9.65 12.89
N ARG A 2 -18.03 9.41 11.57
CA ARG A 2 -18.02 8.04 11.03
C ARG A 2 -16.64 7.46 11.33
N ALA A 3 -16.56 6.52 12.26
CA ALA A 3 -15.38 5.67 12.39
C ALA A 3 -15.24 4.93 11.06
N MET A 4 -14.25 5.33 10.27
CA MET A 4 -13.94 4.67 9.01
C MET A 4 -13.32 3.33 9.35
N SER A 5 -13.88 2.25 8.79
CA SER A 5 -13.38 0.89 8.99
C SER A 5 -11.95 0.82 8.44
N GLU A 6 -11.05 0.17 9.17
CA GLU A 6 -9.71 -0.16 8.71
C GLU A 6 -9.79 -0.85 7.34
N MET A 7 -8.93 -0.46 6.39
CA MET A 7 -8.85 -1.16 5.11
C MET A 7 -8.25 -2.55 5.33
N ASP A 8 -8.81 -3.55 4.64
CA ASP A 8 -8.23 -4.89 4.67
C ASP A 8 -6.86 -4.90 3.98
N LYS A 9 -5.80 -5.13 4.75
CA LYS A 9 -4.42 -5.09 4.27
C LYS A 9 -4.18 -6.10 3.13
N ALA A 10 -4.74 -7.30 3.23
CA ALA A 10 -4.56 -8.34 2.21
C ALA A 10 -5.13 -7.89 0.86
N THR A 11 -6.31 -7.28 0.86
CA THR A 11 -6.93 -6.69 -0.35
C THR A 11 -6.07 -5.57 -0.92
N VAL A 12 -5.56 -4.67 -0.09
CA VAL A 12 -4.69 -3.57 -0.53
C VAL A 12 -3.39 -4.10 -1.15
N TRP A 13 -2.77 -5.10 -0.52
CA TRP A 13 -1.57 -5.76 -1.04
C TRP A 13 -1.84 -6.44 -2.38
N ALA A 14 -2.96 -7.16 -2.52
CA ALA A 14 -3.33 -7.80 -3.77
C ALA A 14 -3.48 -6.78 -4.92
N VAL A 15 -4.04 -5.59 -4.65
CA VAL A 15 -4.11 -4.52 -5.66
C VAL A 15 -2.71 -4.10 -6.11
N PHE A 16 -1.80 -3.85 -5.17
CA PHE A 16 -0.43 -3.41 -5.47
C PHE A 16 0.41 -4.45 -6.19
N GLN A 17 0.26 -5.74 -5.84
CA GLN A 17 0.92 -6.84 -6.53
C GLN A 17 0.47 -6.99 -7.99
N ASN A 18 -0.77 -6.57 -8.31
CA ASN A 18 -1.29 -6.58 -9.67
C ASN A 18 -0.95 -5.30 -10.46
N MET A 19 -0.34 -4.29 -9.83
CA MET A 19 0.11 -3.09 -10.53
C MET A 19 1.43 -3.34 -11.26
N ARG A 20 1.62 -2.65 -12.39
CA ARG A 20 2.94 -2.56 -13.01
C ARG A 20 3.89 -1.86 -12.04
N LEU A 21 5.08 -2.42 -11.84
CA LEU A 21 6.07 -1.89 -10.88
C LEU A 21 6.32 -0.39 -11.04
N PHE A 22 6.44 0.10 -12.27
CA PHE A 22 6.61 1.53 -12.53
C PHE A 22 5.46 2.37 -11.97
N CYS A 23 4.21 1.99 -12.25
CA CYS A 23 3.03 2.69 -11.73
C CYS A 23 2.95 2.62 -10.20
N LEU A 24 3.35 1.50 -9.60
CA LEU A 24 3.39 1.34 -8.15
C LEU A 24 4.36 2.33 -7.50
N LEU A 25 5.57 2.45 -8.05
CA LEU A 25 6.59 3.37 -7.55
C LEU A 25 6.22 4.83 -7.76
N GLU A 26 5.55 5.17 -8.87
CA GLU A 26 4.99 6.52 -9.06
C GLU A 26 3.91 6.83 -8.04
N TYR A 27 3.00 5.89 -7.79
CA TYR A 27 1.96 6.06 -6.78
C TYR A 27 2.54 6.23 -5.37
N LEU A 28 3.56 5.46 -5.01
CA LEU A 28 4.29 5.62 -3.76
C LEU A 28 4.91 7.02 -3.65
N ARG A 29 5.60 7.47 -4.71
CA ARG A 29 6.21 8.80 -4.77
C ARG A 29 5.17 9.89 -4.54
N ASP A 30 4.01 9.78 -5.19
CA ASP A 30 2.95 10.77 -5.09
C ASP A 30 2.36 10.80 -3.67
N LEU A 31 2.17 9.63 -3.04
CA LEU A 31 1.77 9.53 -1.63
C LEU A 31 2.82 10.15 -0.70
N ASP A 32 4.10 9.85 -0.91
CA ASP A 32 5.18 10.36 -0.05
C ASP A 32 5.38 11.87 -0.20
N GLN A 33 5.09 12.45 -1.37
CA GLN A 33 5.23 13.88 -1.65
C GLN A 33 3.96 14.71 -1.38
N ALA A 34 2.82 14.06 -1.09
CA ALA A 34 1.57 14.76 -0.83
C ALA A 34 1.66 15.69 0.40
N LEU A 35 1.40 16.99 0.18
CA LEU A 35 1.38 18.03 1.23
C LEU A 35 0.22 17.85 2.22
N VAL A 36 -0.90 17.29 1.76
CA VAL A 36 -2.07 16.98 2.58
C VAL A 36 -2.50 15.57 2.25
N ARG A 37 -2.53 14.71 3.27
CA ARG A 37 -2.97 13.32 3.14
C ARG A 37 -4.29 13.11 3.86
N SER A 38 -5.21 12.44 3.19
CA SER A 38 -6.35 11.88 3.90
C SER A 38 -5.88 10.75 4.82
N ARG A 39 -6.72 10.37 5.79
CA ARG A 39 -6.42 9.20 6.64
C ARG A 39 -6.30 7.91 5.83
N SER A 40 -7.05 7.79 4.72
CA SER A 40 -6.92 6.66 3.79
C SER A 40 -5.57 6.65 3.10
N ASP A 41 -5.10 7.80 2.63
CA ASP A 41 -3.80 7.91 1.95
C ASP A 41 -2.67 7.51 2.90
N GLU A 42 -2.75 7.89 4.17
CA GLU A 42 -1.75 7.50 5.16
C GLU A 42 -1.74 5.98 5.42
N GLN A 43 -2.92 5.35 5.46
CA GLN A 43 -3.03 3.90 5.67
C GLN A 43 -2.59 3.11 4.41
N ILE A 44 -2.92 3.59 3.21
CA ILE A 44 -2.43 3.05 1.94
C ILE A 44 -0.91 3.17 1.88
N ARG A 45 -0.36 4.34 2.21
CA ARG A 45 1.09 4.59 2.26
C ARG A 45 1.78 3.63 3.22
N GLN A 46 1.23 3.44 4.42
CA GLN A 46 1.75 2.48 5.38
C GLN A 46 1.76 1.06 4.81
N TYR A 47 0.64 0.56 4.30
CA TYR A 47 0.57 -0.79 3.74
C TYR A 47 1.47 -0.99 2.52
N LEU A 48 1.69 0.04 1.72
CA LEU A 48 2.59 0.01 0.57
C LEU A 48 4.06 -0.09 1.00
N HIS A 49 4.48 0.69 2.01
CA HIS A 49 5.82 0.56 2.60
C HIS A 49 6.00 -0.83 3.23
N GLU A 50 5.01 -1.31 3.99
CA GLU A 50 5.06 -2.67 4.55
C GLU A 50 5.17 -3.77 3.48
N LEU A 51 4.54 -3.59 2.31
CA LEU A 51 4.64 -4.54 1.19
C LEU A 51 6.05 -4.55 0.59
N LEU A 52 6.69 -3.39 0.45
CA LEU A 52 8.02 -3.26 -0.14
C LEU A 52 9.14 -3.73 0.80
N ASP A 53 8.92 -3.61 2.11
CA ASP A 53 9.84 -4.10 3.15
C ASP A 53 9.60 -5.58 3.51
N ALA A 54 8.48 -6.16 3.09
CA ALA A 54 8.16 -7.55 3.39
C ALA A 54 9.14 -8.52 2.72
N ASP A 55 9.40 -9.64 3.41
CA ASP A 55 10.15 -10.75 2.84
C ASP A 55 9.46 -11.21 1.54
N PRO A 56 10.19 -11.27 0.41
CA PRO A 56 9.64 -11.77 -0.85
C PRO A 56 8.94 -13.13 -0.72
N ALA A 57 9.38 -14.01 0.19
CA ALA A 57 8.72 -15.30 0.44
C ALA A 57 7.28 -15.14 0.96
N ILE A 58 7.04 -14.12 1.79
CA ILE A 58 5.71 -13.77 2.31
C ILE A 58 4.85 -13.14 1.20
N VAL A 59 5.47 -12.28 0.38
CA VAL A 59 4.77 -11.54 -0.69
C VAL A 59 4.36 -12.46 -1.84
N LEU A 60 5.21 -13.43 -2.17
CA LEU A 60 5.06 -14.31 -3.32
C LEU A 60 4.41 -15.67 -2.98
N ASP A 61 4.01 -15.86 -1.72
CA ASP A 61 3.41 -17.11 -1.21
C ASP A 61 4.23 -18.37 -1.58
N TYR A 62 5.56 -18.27 -1.51
CA TYR A 62 6.44 -19.43 -1.66
C TYR A 62 6.41 -20.22 -0.34
N GLN A 63 5.57 -21.27 -0.29
CA GLN A 63 5.66 -22.36 0.68
C GLN A 63 6.50 -23.53 0.15
#